data_AF-A0A2G9R7Y3-F1
#
_entry.id   AF-A0A2G9R7Y3-F1
#
_cell.length_a   1.000
_cell.length_b   1.000
_cell.length_c   1.000
_cell.angle_alpha   90.00
_cell.angle_beta   90.00
_cell.angle_gamma   90.00
#
_symmetry.space_group_name_H-M   'P 1'
#
loop_
_entity.id
_entity.type
_entity.pdbx_description
1 polymer ?
#
loop_
_entity_poly.entity_id
_entity_poly.type
_entity_poly.pdbx_seq_one_letter_code
_entity_poly.pdbx_strand_id
1 'polypeptide(L)' 'MEAKVVIAKLLQRFEFELVEGQSFEIYDTGSLRPMGRAICRLRPRTISGTTKK' A
#
# COMPACT_ATOMS: atom_id res chain seq x y z
N MET A 1 6.32 -0.38 -16.90
CA MET A 1 7.06 -1.42 -16.11
C MET A 1 7.21 -1.01 -14.66
N GLU A 2 7.51 0.26 -14.38
CA GLU A 2 7.81 0.81 -13.05
C GLU A 2 6.73 0.52 -11.99
N ALA A 3 5.48 0.89 -12.24
CA ALA A 3 4.39 0.70 -11.28
C ALA A 3 4.22 -0.77 -10.86
N LYS A 4 4.34 -1.71 -11.81
CA LYS A 4 4.23 -3.15 -11.53
C LYS A 4 5.34 -3.64 -10.60
N VAL A 5 6.57 -3.18 -10.81
CA VAL A 5 7.72 -3.55 -9.96
C VAL A 5 7.58 -2.98 -8.56
N VAL A 6 7.12 -1.73 -8.44
CA VAL A 6 6.87 -1.09 -7.14
C VAL A 6 5.79 -1.84 -6.36
N ILE A 7 4.63 -2.08 -6.95
CA ILE A 7 3.52 -2.78 -6.29
C ILE A 7 3.92 -4.20 -5.90
N ALA A 8 4.63 -4.94 -6.76
CA ALA A 8 5.11 -6.29 -6.43
C ALA A 8 6.03 -6.30 -5.20
N LYS A 9 6.97 -5.35 -5.09
CA LYS A 9 7.89 -5.25 -3.94
C LYS A 9 7.16 -4.91 -2.64
N LEU A 10 6.16 -4.04 -2.71
CA LEU A 10 5.34 -3.64 -1.57
C LEU A 10 4.51 -4.82 -1.06
N LEU A 11 3.78 -5.51 -1.95
CA LEU A 11 2.96 -6.67 -1.60
C LEU A 11 3.78 -7.87 -1.08
N GLN A 12 5.02 -8.02 -1.55
CA GLN A 12 5.93 -9.06 -1.08
C GLN A 12 6.34 -8.85 0.39
N ARG A 13 6.43 -7.59 0.85
CA ARG A 13 7.09 -7.23 2.12
C ARG A 13 6.15 -6.69 3.18
N PHE A 14 4.99 -6.16 2.80
CA PHE A 14 4.13 -5.42 3.71
C PHE A 14 2.65 -5.77 3.53
N GLU A 15 1.93 -5.69 4.63
CA GLU A 15 0.49 -5.52 4.67
C GLU A 15 0.16 -4.04 4.91
N PHE A 16 -0.89 -3.55 4.25
CA PHE A 16 -1.31 -2.15 4.28
C PHE A 16 -2.73 -2.08 4.83
N GLU A 17 -2.94 -1.20 5.79
CA GLU A 17 -4.27 -0.91 6.34
C GLU A 17 -4.49 0.60 6.29
N LEU A 18 -5.55 1.04 5.61
CA LEU A 18 -5.85 2.47 5.50
C LEU A 18 -6.23 3.03 6.87
N VAL A 19 -5.74 4.21 7.21
CA VAL A 19 -6.18 4.88 8.44
C VAL A 19 -7.69 5.18 8.34
N GLU A 20 -8.42 4.90 9.41
CA GLU A 20 -9.87 5.13 9.50
C GLU A 20 -10.24 6.60 9.24
N GLY A 21 -11.40 6.82 8.63
CA GLY A 21 -11.92 8.16 8.35
C GLY A 21 -11.28 8.87 7.16
N GLN A 22 -10.39 8.21 6.41
CA GLN A 22 -9.81 8.80 5.21
C GLN A 22 -10.77 8.76 4.02
N SER A 23 -10.91 9.88 3.30
CA SER A 23 -11.74 9.99 2.09
C SER A 23 -11.17 9.20 0.91
N PHE A 24 -12.08 8.65 0.09
CA PHE A 24 -11.82 7.97 -1.18
C PHE A 24 -12.17 8.84 -2.40
N GLU A 25 -12.52 10.11 -2.18
CA GLU A 25 -12.81 11.06 -3.25
C GLU A 25 -11.58 11.32 -4.11
N ILE A 26 -11.81 11.74 -5.35
CA ILE A 26 -10.79 12.01 -6.36
C ILE A 26 -10.82 13.50 -6.68
N TYR A 27 -9.65 14.10 -6.76
CA TYR A 27 -9.45 15.48 -7.18
C TYR A 27 -8.83 15.52 -8.57
N ASP A 28 -9.38 16.34 -9.46
CA ASP A 28 -8.83 16.57 -10.80
C ASP A 28 -8.04 17.88 -10.82
N THR A 29 -6.72 17.78 -11.02
CA THR A 29 -5.81 18.92 -11.19
C THR A 29 -5.06 18.86 -12.52
N GLY A 30 -5.69 18.33 -13.57
CA GLY A 30 -5.05 17.96 -14.83
C GLY A 30 -4.46 16.54 -14.83
N SER A 31 -4.53 15.85 -13.69
CA SER A 31 -4.45 14.40 -13.56
C SER A 31 -5.28 13.97 -12.36
N LEU A 32 -5.93 12.80 -12.46
CA LEU A 32 -6.75 12.26 -11.38
C LEU A 32 -5.86 11.77 -10.24
N ARG A 33 -6.15 12.26 -9.03
CA ARG A 33 -5.41 11.90 -7.82
C ARG A 33 -6.36 11.75 -6.62
N PRO A 34 -6.04 10.92 -5.63
CA PRO A 34 -6.83 10.86 -4.40
C PRO A 34 -6.86 12.24 -3.72
N MET A 35 -8.04 12.64 -3.23
CA MET A 35 -8.21 13.85 -2.42
C MET A 35 -7.48 13.70 -1.08
N GLY A 36 -7.56 12.50 -0.49
CA GLY A 36 -6.75 12.11 0.67
C GLY A 36 -5.29 11.81 0.31
N ARG A 37 -4.42 11.71 1.32
CA ARG A 37 -2.98 11.44 1.13
C ARG A 37 -2.62 9.95 1.01
N ALA A 38 -3.59 9.04 0.97
CA ALA A 38 -3.38 7.58 0.97
C ALA A 38 -2.50 7.11 2.15
N ILE A 39 -2.82 7.55 3.37
CA ILE A 39 -2.07 7.23 4.58
C ILE A 39 -2.46 5.84 5.08
N CYS A 40 -1.48 4.95 5.18
CA CYS A 40 -1.68 3.58 5.65
C CYS A 40 -0.79 3.26 6.86
N ARG A 41 -1.29 2.38 7.73
CA ARG A 41 -0.47 1.63 8.68
C ARG A 41 0.22 0.49 7.94
N LEU A 42 1.52 0.31 8.18
CA LEU A 42 2.35 -0.71 7.55
C LEU A 42 2.70 -1.79 8.56
N ARG A 43 2.49 -3.05 8.18
CA ARG A 43 2.97 -4.22 8.95
C ARG A 43 3.92 -5.04 8.08
N PRO A 44 5.14 -5.39 8.55
CA PRO A 44 6.00 -6.32 7.84
C PRO A 44 5.30 -7.66 7.66
N ARG A 45 5.34 -8.21 6.45
CA ARG A 45 4.79 -9.54 6.15
C ARG A 45 5.78 -10.59 6.65
N THR A 46 5.43 -11.32 7.71
CA THR A 46 6.22 -12.47 8.17
C THR A 46 6.05 -13.61 7.17
N ILE A 47 7.12 -13.95 6.45
CA ILE A 47 7.14 -15.14 5.60
C ILE A 47 7.30 -16.34 6.54
N SER A 48 6.19 -16.99 6.89
CA SER A 48 6.14 -18.20 7.72
C SER A 48 6.65 -19.43 6.97
N GLY A 49 7.87 -19.37 6.45
CA GLY A 49 8.45 -20.36 5.53
C GLY A 49 9.85 -20.85 5.90
N THR A 50 10.30 -20.69 7.14
CA THR A 50 11.52 -21.38 7.61
C THR A 50 11.26 -22.11 8.92
N THR A 51 11.18 -23.43 8.78
CA THR A 51 11.41 -24.51 9.73
C THR A 51 12.05 -24.06 11.05
N LYS A 52 11.31 -24.19 12.16
CA LYS A 52 11.95 -24.30 13.48
C LYS A 52 12.79 -25.58 13.47
N LYS A 53 14.08 -25.43 13.77
CA LYS A 53 15.02 -26.50 14.15
C LYS A 53 14.46 -27.33 15.30
#